data_AF-A0A6L5B7W1-F1
#
_entry.id   AF-A0A6L5B7W1-F1
#
_cell.length_a   1.000
_cell.length_b   1.000
_cell.length_c   1.000
_cell.angle_alpha   90.00
_cell.angle_beta   90.00
_cell.angle_gamma   90.00
#
_symmetry.space_group_name_H-M   'P 1'
#
loop_
_entity.id
_entity.type
_entity.pdbx_description
1 polymer ?
#
loop_
_entity_poly.entity_id
_entity_poly.type
_entity_poly.pdbx_seq_one_letter_code
_entity_poly.pdbx_strand_id
1 'polypeptide(L)'
;MIKSTCRHMLKVSTFILLIRWEKEGQNPNFGYDFWYQPRHGTMISTSWGAPAAFTKGFNLQHVSDGLYGRHLHVYSWPGGEIKQTIDLGSEGLLPLEIRFLHDPSKDTGYVGCALTSNMIRFSKTADGSWGHEASSVAISVKSLKVQNWILPEMPGLITDFLISLDDRFLYFVNWLHGDIRQYNIEDPKNPVLAGQVWVGGLIQKGSPVVVEAEDGSTYQVEVPEVKGNRLRGGPQMIQLSLDGKRLYATNSLFSQWDKQFYPEVIEKGSHILQIDVDTEKGGLKINPDFFVDFGKEPDGPSLAHEMRYPGGDCTSDIWI
;
A
#
# COMPACT_ATOMS: atom_id res chain seq x y z
N MET A 1 6.10 -25.00 9.69
CA MET A 1 6.19 -23.76 8.90
C MET A 1 6.15 -22.56 9.83
N ILE A 2 7.28 -21.92 10.11
CA ILE A 2 7.35 -20.82 11.07
C ILE A 2 6.67 -19.57 10.48
N LYS A 3 5.82 -18.87 11.24
CA LYS A 3 5.23 -17.58 10.83
C LYS A 3 6.12 -16.46 11.37
N SER A 4 6.58 -15.59 10.47
CA SER A 4 7.28 -14.35 10.81
C SER A 4 6.23 -13.24 10.96
N THR A 5 6.27 -12.50 12.06
CA THR A 5 5.51 -11.26 12.26
C THR A 5 6.51 -10.20 12.66
N CYS A 6 6.70 -9.17 11.82
CA CYS A 6 7.67 -8.08 11.99
C CYS A 6 8.94 -8.55 12.73
N ARG A 7 9.68 -9.44 12.07
CA ARG A 7 11.01 -9.95 12.47
C ARG A 7 11.07 -10.83 13.72
N HIS A 8 9.93 -11.23 14.27
CA HIS A 8 9.84 -12.21 15.33
C HIS A 8 9.24 -13.52 14.81
N MET A 9 9.76 -14.64 15.31
CA MET A 9 9.31 -15.98 14.95
C MET A 9 8.44 -16.55 16.06
N LEU A 10 7.24 -16.99 15.69
CA LEU A 10 6.32 -17.65 16.61
C LEU A 10 6.33 -19.17 16.37
N LYS A 11 6.30 -19.96 17.44
CA LYS A 11 6.10 -21.41 17.33
C LYS A 11 4.69 -21.70 16.87
N VAL A 12 4.54 -22.37 15.73
CA VAL A 12 3.24 -22.63 15.07
C VAL A 12 2.20 -23.27 15.99
N SER A 13 2.62 -24.25 16.79
CA SER A 13 1.69 -25.03 17.61
C SER A 13 1.25 -24.32 18.89
N THR A 14 1.94 -23.26 19.31
CA THR A 14 1.70 -22.61 20.60
C THR A 14 1.58 -21.09 20.51
N PHE A 15 1.92 -20.49 19.38
CA PHE A 15 2.03 -19.05 19.16
C PHE A 15 2.96 -18.33 20.15
N ILE A 16 3.86 -19.07 20.79
CA ILE A 16 4.86 -18.50 21.71
C ILE A 16 6.00 -17.90 20.90
N LEU A 17 6.44 -16.71 21.32
CA LEU A 17 7.64 -16.06 20.80
C LEU A 17 8.87 -16.95 21.01
N LEU A 18 9.57 -17.25 19.92
CA LEU A 18 10.81 -18.01 19.95
C LEU A 18 12.01 -17.08 20.01
N ILE A 19 12.23 -16.36 18.92
CA ILE A 19 13.42 -15.54 18.68
C ILE A 19 13.07 -14.41 17.71
N ARG A 20 14.00 -13.47 17.57
CA ARG A 20 14.07 -12.63 16.39
C ARG A 20 14.62 -13.43 15.21
N TRP A 21 14.09 -13.21 14.02
CA TRP A 21 14.50 -13.91 12.81
C TRP A 21 15.86 -13.45 12.29
N GLU A 22 16.13 -12.14 12.38
CA GLU A 22 17.41 -11.55 11.98
C GLU A 22 18.54 -12.03 12.89
N LYS A 23 19.74 -12.23 12.34
CA LYS A 23 20.95 -12.45 13.15
C LYS A 23 21.28 -11.20 13.98
N GLU A 24 22.02 -11.43 15.06
CA GLU A 24 22.54 -10.34 15.88
C GLU A 24 23.31 -9.31 15.04
N GLY A 25 23.06 -8.02 15.28
CA GLY A 25 23.66 -6.92 14.51
C GLY A 25 23.05 -6.67 13.11
N GLN A 26 22.15 -7.51 12.62
CA GLN A 26 21.54 -7.39 11.28
C GLN A 26 20.21 -6.63 11.32
N ASN A 27 20.18 -5.50 12.03
CA ASN A 27 18.96 -4.74 12.30
C ASN A 27 19.00 -3.38 11.58
N PRO A 28 18.09 -3.08 10.64
CA PRO A 28 17.95 -1.74 10.10
C PRO A 28 17.34 -0.77 11.11
N ASN A 29 17.58 0.53 10.89
CA ASN A 29 17.07 1.62 11.71
C ASN A 29 15.54 1.63 11.79
N PHE A 30 14.87 1.29 10.68
CA PHE A 30 13.42 1.24 10.57
C PHE A 30 12.98 -0.09 9.95
N GLY A 31 11.72 -0.45 10.13
CA GLY A 31 11.07 -1.57 9.47
C GLY A 31 9.60 -1.24 9.20
N TYR A 32 8.97 -1.95 8.27
CA TYR A 32 7.53 -1.91 8.06
C TYR A 32 7.03 -3.28 7.60
N ASP A 33 7.05 -3.54 6.29
CA ASP A 33 6.58 -4.77 5.67
C ASP A 33 7.77 -5.63 5.18
N PHE A 34 7.52 -6.89 4.86
CA PHE A 34 8.48 -7.78 4.25
C PHE A 34 7.80 -8.84 3.38
N TRP A 35 8.52 -9.26 2.33
CA TRP A 35 8.14 -10.40 1.50
C TRP A 35 9.36 -11.27 1.25
N TYR A 36 9.17 -12.58 1.12
CA TYR A 36 10.25 -13.52 0.86
C TYR A 36 9.97 -14.35 -0.39
N GLN A 37 11.05 -14.69 -1.11
CA GLN A 37 11.00 -15.47 -2.34
C GLN A 37 11.99 -16.64 -2.20
N PRO A 38 11.54 -17.81 -1.69
CA PRO A 38 12.41 -18.92 -1.31
C PRO A 38 13.28 -19.46 -2.45
N ARG A 39 12.75 -19.55 -3.69
CA ARG A 39 13.53 -20.02 -4.85
C ARG A 39 14.74 -19.13 -5.16
N HIS A 40 14.66 -17.87 -4.78
CA HIS A 40 15.73 -16.90 -4.96
C HIS A 40 16.57 -16.70 -3.69
N GLY A 41 16.27 -17.43 -2.61
CA GLY A 41 17.01 -17.40 -1.35
C GLY A 41 17.00 -16.03 -0.68
N THR A 42 15.94 -15.24 -0.86
CA THR A 42 15.87 -13.85 -0.40
C THR A 42 14.61 -13.54 0.42
N MET A 43 14.75 -12.58 1.32
CA MET A 43 13.66 -11.79 1.90
C MET A 43 14.01 -10.32 1.74
N ILE A 44 13.05 -9.49 1.35
CA ILE A 44 13.23 -8.04 1.28
C ILE A 44 12.23 -7.39 2.24
N SER A 45 12.72 -6.49 3.10
CA SER A 45 11.88 -5.68 3.98
C SER A 45 11.98 -4.20 3.67
N THR A 46 10.93 -3.45 4.00
CA THR A 46 10.82 -2.00 3.77
C THR A 46 10.99 -1.20 5.06
N SER A 47 10.91 0.12 4.95
CA SER A 47 11.20 1.05 6.04
C SER A 47 10.18 2.20 6.07
N TRP A 48 9.31 2.22 7.09
CA TRP A 48 8.36 3.34 7.25
C TRP A 48 8.98 4.54 7.96
N GLY A 49 9.23 4.47 9.27
CA GLY A 49 9.80 5.57 10.04
C GLY A 49 9.90 5.29 11.53
N ALA A 50 10.35 6.29 12.29
CA ALA A 50 10.50 6.21 13.74
C ALA A 50 9.12 6.27 14.43
N PRO A 51 8.80 5.34 15.35
CA PRO A 51 7.54 5.39 16.11
C PRO A 51 7.29 6.73 16.80
N ALA A 52 8.32 7.32 17.41
CA ALA A 52 8.23 8.62 18.08
C ALA A 52 7.83 9.79 17.15
N ALA A 53 7.96 9.61 15.82
CA ALA A 53 7.52 10.55 14.81
C ALA A 53 6.08 10.24 14.35
N PHE A 54 5.83 9.05 13.79
CA PHE A 54 4.55 8.77 13.13
C PHE A 54 3.37 8.61 14.11
N THR A 55 3.61 8.28 15.38
CA THR A 55 2.53 8.17 16.39
C THR A 55 2.01 9.53 16.87
N LYS A 56 2.56 10.65 16.37
CA LYS A 56 2.10 12.01 16.68
C LYS A 56 1.35 12.65 15.52
N GLY A 57 1.08 11.90 14.46
CA GLY A 57 0.60 12.41 13.17
C GLY A 57 1.75 12.66 12.19
N PHE A 58 1.40 12.91 10.94
CA PHE A 58 2.33 13.25 9.89
C PHE A 58 2.83 14.69 10.04
N ASN A 59 4.14 14.87 10.02
CA ASN A 59 4.81 16.17 10.02
C ASN A 59 5.89 16.15 8.95
N LEU A 60 5.84 17.10 8.01
CA LEU A 60 6.81 17.18 6.92
C LEU A 60 8.24 17.42 7.41
N GLN A 61 8.42 18.17 8.52
CA GLN A 61 9.75 18.40 9.08
C GLN A 61 10.43 17.09 9.49
N HIS A 62 9.67 16.12 10.01
CA HIS A 62 10.20 14.81 10.37
C HIS A 62 10.74 14.03 9.16
N VAL A 63 10.26 14.32 7.94
CA VAL A 63 10.82 13.73 6.71
C VAL A 63 12.22 14.30 6.46
N SER A 64 12.36 15.62 6.51
CA SER A 64 13.64 16.32 6.35
C SER A 64 14.65 15.97 7.45
N ASP A 65 14.17 15.72 8.67
CA ASP A 65 15.00 15.29 9.81
C ASP A 65 15.44 13.81 9.73
N GLY A 66 15.03 13.09 8.68
CA GLY A 66 15.40 11.69 8.47
C GLY A 66 14.67 10.69 9.37
N LEU A 67 13.51 11.07 9.91
CA LEU A 67 12.69 10.21 10.78
C LEU A 67 11.74 9.28 10.01
N TYR A 68 11.74 9.36 8.68
CA TYR A 68 11.07 8.43 7.78
C TYR A 68 12.08 7.71 6.87
N GLY A 69 11.77 6.46 6.54
CA GLY A 69 12.62 5.58 5.77
C GLY A 69 12.52 5.79 4.26
N ARG A 70 13.52 5.25 3.56
CA ARG A 70 13.64 5.23 2.09
C ARG A 70 14.44 4.03 1.60
N HIS A 71 14.56 2.98 2.43
CA HIS A 71 15.47 1.87 2.17
C HIS A 71 14.71 0.55 2.04
N LEU A 72 15.25 -0.34 1.21
CA LEU A 72 14.94 -1.76 1.25
C LEU A 72 16.12 -2.51 1.85
N HIS A 73 15.84 -3.53 2.65
CA HIS A 73 16.85 -4.39 3.26
C HIS A 73 16.69 -5.80 2.73
N VAL A 74 17.71 -6.26 2.02
CA VAL A 74 17.75 -7.57 1.35
C VAL A 74 18.49 -8.54 2.25
N TYR A 75 17.80 -9.58 2.68
CA TYR A 75 18.32 -10.61 3.55
C TYR A 75 18.50 -11.92 2.81
N SER A 76 19.49 -12.70 3.22
CA SER A 76 19.51 -14.12 2.93
C SER A 76 18.32 -14.82 3.60
N TRP A 77 17.60 -15.64 2.83
CA TRP A 77 16.52 -16.49 3.33
C TRP A 77 16.96 -17.96 3.33
N PRO A 78 16.69 -18.73 4.40
CA PRO A 78 16.06 -18.31 5.67
C PRO A 78 17.07 -17.73 6.69
N GLY A 79 18.29 -17.40 6.26
CA GLY A 79 19.44 -17.13 7.13
C GLY A 79 19.41 -15.87 7.99
N GLY A 80 18.55 -14.89 7.71
CA GLY A 80 18.38 -13.70 8.56
C GLY A 80 19.55 -12.72 8.55
N GLU A 81 20.42 -12.78 7.53
CA GLU A 81 21.58 -11.90 7.38
C GLU A 81 21.35 -10.89 6.25
N ILE A 82 21.54 -9.59 6.53
CA ILE A 82 21.46 -8.52 5.52
C ILE A 82 22.62 -8.70 4.55
N LYS A 83 22.29 -8.87 3.27
CA LYS A 83 23.25 -8.91 2.17
C LYS A 83 23.38 -7.58 1.46
N GLN A 84 22.32 -6.77 1.48
CA GLN A 84 22.30 -5.47 0.83
C GLN A 84 21.30 -4.53 1.49
N THR A 85 21.64 -3.24 1.51
CA THR A 85 20.69 -2.15 1.75
C THR A 85 20.60 -1.33 0.47
N ILE A 86 19.38 -1.15 -0.03
CA ILE A 86 19.08 -0.38 -1.23
C ILE A 86 18.52 0.96 -0.78
N ASP A 87 19.16 2.06 -1.18
CA ASP A 87 18.64 3.43 -0.96
C ASP A 87 17.81 3.85 -2.17
N LEU A 88 16.50 4.03 -1.96
CA LEU A 88 15.56 4.42 -3.02
C LEU A 88 15.64 5.91 -3.39
N GLY A 89 16.48 6.68 -2.70
CA GLY A 89 16.70 8.09 -2.97
C GLY A 89 15.48 8.95 -2.70
N SER A 90 15.36 10.06 -3.43
CA SER A 90 14.21 10.99 -3.33
C SER A 90 12.94 10.44 -3.96
N GLU A 91 13.04 9.40 -4.79
CA GLU A 91 11.91 8.79 -5.51
C GLU A 91 11.16 7.76 -4.67
N GLY A 92 11.77 7.25 -3.60
CA GLY A 92 11.18 6.19 -2.77
C GLY A 92 11.08 6.53 -1.30
N LEU A 93 10.38 7.63 -0.97
CA LEU A 93 10.13 8.02 0.42
C LEU A 93 8.94 7.25 1.00
N LEU A 94 9.11 6.76 2.23
CA LEU A 94 8.12 5.95 2.95
C LEU A 94 7.74 4.69 2.14
N PRO A 95 8.69 3.80 1.81
CA PRO A 95 8.36 2.49 1.23
C PRO A 95 7.56 1.69 2.27
N LEU A 96 6.29 1.42 1.95
CA LEU A 96 5.36 0.70 2.80
C LEU A 96 5.32 -0.77 2.37
N GLU A 97 4.24 -1.17 1.71
CA GLU A 97 4.04 -2.54 1.25
C GLU A 97 5.08 -2.96 0.21
N ILE A 98 5.45 -4.24 0.22
CA ILE A 98 6.34 -4.86 -0.76
C ILE A 98 5.75 -6.18 -1.22
N ARG A 99 5.78 -6.44 -2.54
CA ARG A 99 5.23 -7.65 -3.15
C ARG A 99 6.20 -8.16 -4.20
N PHE A 100 6.53 -9.45 -4.15
CA PHE A 100 7.08 -10.15 -5.31
C PHE A 100 5.94 -10.54 -6.26
N LEU A 101 6.28 -10.80 -7.52
CA LEU A 101 5.39 -11.58 -8.38
C LEU A 101 5.15 -12.97 -7.76
N HIS A 102 3.95 -13.51 -7.98
CA HIS A 102 3.49 -14.77 -7.41
C HIS A 102 4.19 -15.98 -8.02
N ASP A 103 4.52 -15.95 -9.32
CA ASP A 103 5.33 -16.97 -9.96
C ASP A 103 6.71 -17.06 -9.27
N PRO A 104 6.99 -18.16 -8.55
CA PRO A 104 8.18 -18.26 -7.72
C PRO A 104 9.48 -18.34 -8.52
N SER A 105 9.40 -18.52 -9.85
CA SER A 105 10.57 -18.44 -10.74
C SER A 105 11.01 -17.01 -11.07
N LYS A 106 10.16 -16.02 -10.77
CA LYS A 106 10.43 -14.61 -11.04
C LYS A 106 11.26 -13.98 -9.94
N ASP A 107 12.21 -13.17 -10.37
CA ASP A 107 13.12 -12.41 -9.53
C ASP A 107 12.77 -10.92 -9.50
N THR A 108 11.48 -10.60 -9.66
CA THR A 108 10.97 -9.23 -9.79
C THR A 108 9.84 -8.99 -8.79
N GLY A 109 9.74 -7.76 -8.31
CA GLY A 109 8.64 -7.30 -7.47
C GLY A 109 8.54 -5.78 -7.46
N TYR A 110 7.63 -5.26 -6.64
CA TYR A 110 7.35 -3.84 -6.49
C TYR A 110 7.33 -3.44 -5.02
N VAL A 111 7.59 -2.16 -4.77
CA VAL A 111 7.36 -1.50 -3.49
C VAL A 111 6.54 -0.23 -3.71
N GLY A 112 5.54 -0.01 -2.88
CA GLY A 112 4.76 1.23 -2.86
C GLY A 112 5.44 2.28 -1.99
N CYS A 113 5.86 3.39 -2.58
CA CYS A 113 6.47 4.50 -1.86
C CYS A 113 5.42 5.58 -1.61
N ALA A 114 4.89 5.62 -0.39
CA ALA A 114 3.69 6.37 -0.08
C ALA A 114 3.85 7.86 -0.38
N LEU A 115 4.85 8.52 0.19
CA LEU A 115 4.95 9.97 0.11
C LEU A 115 5.24 10.47 -1.32
N THR A 116 6.04 9.74 -2.09
CA THR A 116 6.34 10.08 -3.49
C THR A 116 5.25 9.61 -4.45
N SER A 117 4.35 8.73 -4.00
CA SER A 117 3.31 8.11 -4.84
C SER A 117 3.89 7.40 -6.07
N ASN A 118 5.03 6.74 -5.86
CA ASN A 118 5.73 5.95 -6.87
C ASN A 118 5.60 4.46 -6.55
N MET A 119 5.39 3.64 -7.58
CA MET A 119 5.64 2.20 -7.54
C MET A 119 7.03 1.93 -8.11
N ILE A 120 7.94 1.50 -7.25
CA ILE A 120 9.30 1.17 -7.66
C ILE A 120 9.41 -0.34 -7.87
N ARG A 121 9.83 -0.74 -9.07
CA ARG A 121 10.15 -2.12 -9.42
C ARG A 121 11.56 -2.45 -8.96
N PHE A 122 11.73 -3.53 -8.21
CA PHE A 122 13.04 -4.11 -7.95
C PHE A 122 13.18 -5.45 -8.68
N SER A 123 14.41 -5.80 -9.05
CA SER A 123 14.71 -7.11 -9.59
C SER A 123 16.12 -7.57 -9.26
N LYS A 124 16.37 -8.87 -9.39
CA LYS A 124 17.72 -9.41 -9.33
C LYS A 124 18.52 -8.98 -10.56
N THR A 125 19.75 -8.57 -10.36
CA THR A 125 20.69 -8.13 -11.40
C THR A 125 21.51 -9.31 -11.92
N ALA A 126 22.22 -9.09 -13.03
CA ALA A 126 23.04 -10.13 -13.67
C ALA A 126 24.17 -10.67 -12.76
N ASP A 127 24.67 -9.87 -11.82
CA ASP A 127 25.68 -10.28 -10.83
C ASP A 127 25.06 -10.98 -9.60
N GLY A 128 23.73 -11.13 -9.56
CA GLY A 128 23.00 -11.81 -8.50
C GLY A 128 22.64 -10.94 -7.29
N SER A 129 23.01 -9.65 -7.29
CA SER A 129 22.52 -8.67 -6.31
C SER A 129 21.08 -8.24 -6.61
N TRP A 130 20.50 -7.38 -5.77
CA TRP A 130 19.14 -6.85 -5.97
C TRP A 130 19.22 -5.35 -6.23
N GLY A 131 18.43 -4.82 -7.14
CA GLY A 131 18.51 -3.40 -7.47
C GLY A 131 17.23 -2.81 -7.99
N HIS A 132 17.21 -1.49 -8.00
CA HIS A 132 16.24 -0.66 -8.70
C HIS A 132 17.07 0.38 -9.47
N GLU A 133 17.10 0.34 -10.80
CA GLU A 133 17.85 1.30 -11.61
C GLU A 133 17.04 2.59 -11.79
N ALA A 134 17.58 3.66 -12.38
CA ALA A 134 16.81 4.91 -12.57
C ALA A 134 15.47 4.72 -13.35
N SER A 135 15.39 3.69 -14.21
CA SER A 135 14.16 3.27 -14.92
C SER A 135 13.21 2.38 -14.08
N SER A 136 13.44 2.26 -12.77
CA SER A 136 12.67 1.41 -11.87
C SER A 136 11.39 2.02 -11.35
N VAL A 137 11.20 3.34 -11.46
CA VAL A 137 9.90 3.96 -11.20
C VAL A 137 8.95 3.52 -12.31
N ALA A 138 8.25 2.43 -12.05
CA ALA A 138 7.38 1.77 -13.03
C ALA A 138 6.05 2.51 -13.15
N ILE A 139 5.57 3.11 -12.05
CA ILE A 139 4.37 3.94 -12.01
C ILE A 139 4.66 5.15 -11.14
N SER A 140 4.27 6.35 -11.59
CA SER A 140 4.33 7.57 -10.81
C SER A 140 2.98 8.28 -10.87
N VAL A 141 2.43 8.62 -9.70
CA VAL A 141 1.20 9.39 -9.58
C VAL A 141 1.55 10.84 -9.31
N LYS A 142 1.18 11.72 -10.25
CA LYS A 142 1.44 13.17 -10.15
C LYS A 142 0.75 13.75 -8.92
N SER A 143 1.50 14.50 -8.11
CA SER A 143 0.93 15.35 -7.06
C SER A 143 0.03 16.44 -7.65
N LEU A 144 -1.11 16.69 -7.01
CA LEU A 144 -2.09 17.65 -7.47
C LEU A 144 -1.88 18.99 -6.76
N LYS A 145 -1.89 20.10 -7.50
CA LYS A 145 -1.96 21.43 -6.90
C LYS A 145 -3.31 21.62 -6.25
N VAL A 146 -3.34 22.05 -4.99
CA VAL A 146 -4.57 22.13 -4.21
C VAL A 146 -4.64 23.39 -3.36
N GLN A 147 -5.86 23.87 -3.12
CA GLN A 147 -6.15 24.93 -2.15
C GLN A 147 -6.76 24.34 -0.89
N ASN A 148 -6.72 25.11 0.21
CA ASN A 148 -7.25 24.73 1.53
C ASN A 148 -6.65 23.42 2.08
N TRP A 149 -5.39 23.19 1.73
CA TRP A 149 -4.60 22.03 2.14
C TRP A 149 -3.31 22.49 2.83
N ILE A 150 -2.72 21.63 3.67
CA ILE A 150 -1.52 21.98 4.46
C ILE A 150 -0.27 22.20 3.60
N LEU A 151 -0.26 21.70 2.36
CA LEU A 151 0.82 21.86 1.39
C LEU A 151 0.26 22.39 0.06
N PRO A 152 1.07 23.04 -0.78
CA PRO A 152 0.63 23.50 -2.10
C PRO A 152 0.31 22.35 -3.07
N GLU A 153 0.91 21.18 -2.84
CA GLU A 153 0.70 19.98 -3.63
C GLU A 153 0.32 18.80 -2.73
N MET A 154 -0.63 17.99 -3.21
CA MET A 154 -1.13 16.79 -2.55
C MET A 154 -0.67 15.55 -3.31
N PRO A 155 0.16 14.69 -2.71
CA PRO A 155 0.53 13.40 -3.31
C PRO A 155 -0.69 12.46 -3.32
N GLY A 156 -0.65 11.41 -4.14
CA GLY A 156 -1.65 10.35 -4.09
C GLY A 156 -1.65 9.62 -2.75
N LEU A 157 -0.46 9.46 -2.18
CA LEU A 157 -0.16 8.67 -0.99
C LEU A 157 -0.51 7.19 -1.19
N ILE A 158 0.37 6.48 -1.92
CA ILE A 158 0.18 5.04 -2.17
C ILE A 158 0.42 4.26 -0.87
N THR A 159 -0.66 3.83 -0.22
CA THR A 159 -0.57 3.22 1.12
C THR A 159 -0.62 1.70 1.11
N ASP A 160 -1.26 1.11 0.11
CA ASP A 160 -1.33 -0.34 -0.08
C ASP A 160 -1.37 -0.68 -1.57
N PHE A 161 -0.89 -1.87 -1.89
CA PHE A 161 -1.02 -2.47 -3.21
C PHE A 161 -0.93 -4.00 -3.15
N LEU A 162 -1.49 -4.64 -4.16
CA LEU A 162 -1.42 -6.09 -4.36
C LEU A 162 -1.30 -6.43 -5.85
N ILE A 163 -0.99 -7.70 -6.12
CA ILE A 163 -0.84 -8.24 -7.47
C ILE A 163 -1.84 -9.40 -7.60
N SER A 164 -2.53 -9.52 -8.73
CA SER A 164 -3.40 -10.65 -9.02
C SER A 164 -2.61 -11.95 -9.10
N LEU A 165 -3.20 -13.08 -8.71
CA LEU A 165 -2.48 -14.38 -8.63
C LEU A 165 -1.88 -14.86 -9.95
N ASP A 166 -2.38 -14.38 -11.08
CA ASP A 166 -1.86 -14.67 -12.42
C ASP A 166 -0.72 -13.72 -12.85
N ASP A 167 -0.27 -12.82 -11.97
CA ASP A 167 0.74 -11.79 -12.22
C ASP A 167 0.41 -10.85 -13.39
N ARG A 168 -0.87 -10.72 -13.76
CA ARG A 168 -1.28 -9.87 -14.90
C ARG A 168 -1.66 -8.45 -14.49
N PHE A 169 -2.20 -8.26 -13.29
CA PHE A 169 -2.64 -6.95 -12.80
C PHE A 169 -2.04 -6.59 -11.46
N LEU A 170 -1.67 -5.31 -11.34
CA LEU A 170 -1.30 -4.65 -10.09
C LEU A 170 -2.41 -3.66 -9.71
N TYR A 171 -2.80 -3.67 -8.44
CA TYR A 171 -3.80 -2.76 -7.90
C TYR A 171 -3.18 -1.97 -6.76
N PHE A 172 -3.39 -0.66 -6.72
CA PHE A 172 -2.99 0.17 -5.59
C PHE A 172 -4.02 1.24 -5.28
N VAL A 173 -3.92 1.78 -4.07
CA VAL A 173 -4.78 2.87 -3.60
C VAL A 173 -4.00 4.16 -3.48
N ASN A 174 -4.61 5.30 -3.78
CA ASN A 174 -4.12 6.62 -3.41
C ASN A 174 -4.98 7.13 -2.25
N TRP A 175 -4.46 7.04 -1.03
CA TRP A 175 -5.26 7.33 0.16
C TRP A 175 -5.67 8.79 0.27
N LEU A 176 -4.85 9.75 -0.22
CA LEU A 176 -5.22 11.18 -0.18
C LEU A 176 -6.07 11.59 -1.39
N HIS A 177 -5.73 11.12 -2.59
CA HIS A 177 -6.53 11.44 -3.78
C HIS A 177 -7.92 10.79 -3.71
N GLY A 178 -8.02 9.55 -3.24
CA GLY A 178 -9.29 8.85 -3.07
C GLY A 178 -9.61 7.83 -4.15
N ASP A 179 -8.65 7.44 -4.99
CA ASP A 179 -8.86 6.47 -6.06
C ASP A 179 -8.10 5.16 -5.87
N ILE A 180 -8.65 4.11 -6.47
CA ILE A 180 -8.01 2.82 -6.66
C ILE A 180 -7.67 2.69 -8.15
N ARG A 181 -6.47 2.21 -8.46
CA ARG A 181 -6.02 2.00 -9.83
C ARG A 181 -5.69 0.54 -10.08
N GLN A 182 -5.92 0.11 -11.32
CA GLN A 182 -5.54 -1.18 -11.87
C GLN A 182 -4.57 -0.94 -13.01
N TYR A 183 -3.43 -1.62 -13.00
CA TYR A 183 -2.42 -1.59 -14.05
C TYR A 183 -2.18 -3.00 -14.59
N ASN A 184 -2.17 -3.16 -15.91
CA ASN A 184 -1.64 -4.37 -16.54
C ASN A 184 -0.11 -4.36 -16.36
N ILE A 185 0.44 -5.47 -15.88
CA ILE A 185 1.87 -5.67 -15.61
C ILE A 185 2.46 -6.89 -16.34
N GLU A 186 1.85 -7.34 -17.45
CA GLU A 186 2.40 -8.41 -18.30
C GLU A 186 3.81 -8.08 -18.81
N ASP A 187 4.12 -6.78 -18.98
CA ASP A 187 5.48 -6.26 -18.95
C ASP A 187 5.72 -5.52 -17.63
N PRO A 188 6.39 -6.16 -16.64
CA PRO A 188 6.60 -5.55 -15.35
C PRO A 188 7.38 -4.22 -15.39
N LYS A 189 8.17 -3.99 -16.44
CA LYS A 189 8.96 -2.76 -16.59
C LYS A 189 8.11 -1.58 -17.06
N ASN A 190 7.01 -1.84 -17.76
CA ASN A 190 6.16 -0.83 -18.36
C ASN A 190 4.67 -1.06 -18.03
N PRO A 191 4.25 -0.91 -16.77
CA PRO A 191 2.84 -1.07 -16.41
C PRO A 191 1.93 -0.10 -17.16
N VAL A 192 0.75 -0.58 -17.58
CA VAL A 192 -0.23 0.22 -18.34
C VAL A 192 -1.51 0.38 -17.52
N LEU A 193 -1.95 1.62 -17.29
CA LEU A 193 -3.20 1.90 -16.58
C LEU A 193 -4.37 1.27 -17.35
N ALA A 194 -5.10 0.38 -16.69
CA ALA A 194 -6.20 -0.39 -17.26
C ALA A 194 -7.55 -0.06 -16.62
N GLY A 195 -7.56 0.49 -15.40
CA GLY A 195 -8.78 0.92 -14.70
C GLY A 195 -8.50 1.88 -13.57
N GLN A 196 -9.48 2.74 -13.26
CA GLN A 196 -9.44 3.67 -12.14
C GLN A 196 -10.86 3.86 -11.60
N VAL A 197 -11.01 3.94 -10.28
CA VAL A 197 -12.29 4.23 -9.64
C VAL A 197 -12.08 5.12 -8.42
N TRP A 198 -12.91 6.17 -8.30
CA TRP A 198 -12.88 7.11 -7.19
C TRP A 198 -13.85 6.65 -6.10
N VAL A 199 -13.36 6.49 -4.88
CA VAL A 199 -14.08 5.87 -3.75
C VAL A 199 -13.97 6.68 -2.46
N GLY A 200 -13.72 7.98 -2.57
CA GLY A 200 -13.63 8.93 -1.46
C GLY A 200 -12.53 9.96 -1.72
N GLY A 201 -11.73 10.24 -0.69
CA GLY A 201 -10.55 11.09 -0.80
C GLY A 201 -10.76 12.53 -0.35
N LEU A 202 -9.66 13.26 -0.22
CA LEU A 202 -9.67 14.67 0.15
C LEU A 202 -10.19 15.58 -0.95
N ILE A 203 -10.18 15.16 -2.21
CA ILE A 203 -10.63 15.98 -3.34
C ILE A 203 -12.05 15.65 -3.80
N GLN A 204 -12.79 14.84 -3.03
CA GLN A 204 -14.20 14.56 -3.28
C GLN A 204 -15.05 15.82 -3.17
N LYS A 205 -16.09 15.94 -3.99
CA LYS A 205 -17.06 17.03 -3.93
C LYS A 205 -17.65 17.20 -2.53
N GLY A 206 -17.67 18.46 -2.07
CA GLY A 206 -18.10 18.82 -0.71
C GLY A 206 -16.98 18.75 0.35
N SER A 207 -15.77 18.34 -0.04
CA SER A 207 -14.56 18.57 0.76
C SER A 207 -14.17 20.06 0.76
N PRO A 208 -13.47 20.57 1.79
CA PRO A 208 -12.85 21.90 1.74
C PRO A 208 -11.71 22.02 0.72
N VAL A 209 -11.06 20.89 0.35
CA VAL A 209 -9.91 20.89 -0.58
C VAL A 209 -10.40 20.91 -2.02
N VAL A 210 -9.85 21.82 -2.83
CA VAL A 210 -10.13 21.92 -4.27
C VAL A 210 -8.83 21.77 -5.05
N VAL A 211 -8.89 21.11 -6.21
CA VAL A 211 -7.75 20.92 -7.10
C VAL A 211 -7.68 22.06 -8.09
N GLU A 212 -6.48 22.61 -8.31
CA GLU A 212 -6.19 23.57 -9.37
C GLU A 212 -5.75 22.82 -10.64
N ALA A 213 -6.49 22.98 -11.72
CA ALA A 213 -6.13 22.46 -13.03
C ALA A 213 -5.06 23.32 -13.70
N GLU A 214 -4.44 22.79 -14.76
CA GLU A 214 -3.36 23.47 -15.48
C GLU A 214 -3.81 24.76 -16.17
N ASP A 215 -5.10 24.87 -16.51
CA ASP A 215 -5.73 26.06 -17.09
C ASP A 215 -6.16 27.10 -16.03
N GLY A 216 -5.89 26.85 -14.76
CA GLY A 216 -6.26 27.70 -13.62
C GLY A 216 -7.71 27.52 -13.15
N SER A 217 -8.50 26.64 -13.78
CA SER A 217 -9.81 26.25 -13.24
C SER A 217 -9.67 25.40 -11.98
N THR A 218 -10.75 25.28 -11.21
CA THR A 218 -10.78 24.39 -10.03
C THR A 218 -11.80 23.29 -10.20
N TYR A 219 -11.49 22.11 -9.64
CA TYR A 219 -12.40 20.99 -9.64
C TYR A 219 -12.31 20.14 -8.37
N GLN A 220 -13.34 19.32 -8.19
CA GLN A 220 -13.41 18.24 -7.22
C GLN A 220 -13.98 17.02 -7.92
N VAL A 221 -13.76 15.85 -7.35
CA VAL A 221 -14.18 14.58 -7.93
C VAL A 221 -15.56 14.19 -7.41
N GLU A 222 -16.45 13.80 -8.32
CA GLU A 222 -17.73 13.18 -7.98
C GLU A 222 -17.49 11.74 -7.53
N VAL A 223 -18.00 11.38 -6.35
CA VAL A 223 -17.94 10.04 -5.80
C VAL A 223 -19.36 9.63 -5.41
N PRO A 224 -19.85 8.47 -5.86
CA PRO A 224 -21.24 8.08 -5.62
C PRO A 224 -21.46 7.71 -4.15
N GLU A 225 -22.71 7.81 -3.72
CA GLU A 225 -23.16 7.15 -2.50
C GLU A 225 -23.36 5.66 -2.77
N VAL A 226 -23.10 4.83 -1.75
CA VAL A 226 -23.33 3.38 -1.82
C VAL A 226 -24.34 3.01 -0.74
N LYS A 227 -25.48 2.47 -1.16
CA LYS A 227 -26.62 2.16 -0.28
C LYS A 227 -27.05 3.33 0.61
N GLY A 228 -27.04 4.55 0.06
CA GLY A 228 -27.39 5.78 0.78
C GLY A 228 -26.34 6.28 1.78
N ASN A 229 -25.12 5.73 1.73
CA ASN A 229 -24.00 6.18 2.55
C ASN A 229 -23.03 6.99 1.69
N ARG A 230 -22.71 8.20 2.14
CA ARG A 230 -21.56 8.95 1.63
C ARG A 230 -20.27 8.23 2.03
N LEU A 231 -19.37 8.04 1.06
CA LEU A 231 -18.06 7.45 1.28
C LEU A 231 -17.20 8.43 2.10
N ARG A 232 -16.48 7.90 3.10
CA ARG A 232 -15.66 8.64 4.05
C ARG A 232 -14.19 8.26 3.89
N GLY A 233 -13.27 9.20 4.07
CA GLY A 233 -11.85 8.88 3.93
C GLY A 233 -11.45 8.52 2.50
N GLY A 234 -10.20 8.11 2.31
CA GLY A 234 -9.73 7.51 1.06
C GLY A 234 -9.52 6.00 1.19
N PRO A 235 -9.39 5.27 0.07
CA PRO A 235 -9.14 3.84 0.09
C PRO A 235 -7.77 3.52 0.69
N GLN A 236 -7.71 2.50 1.53
CA GLN A 236 -6.50 2.05 2.22
C GLN A 236 -6.26 0.57 1.93
N MET A 237 -6.41 -0.38 2.86
CA MET A 237 -6.12 -1.78 2.54
C MET A 237 -7.10 -2.29 1.48
N ILE A 238 -6.55 -3.00 0.51
CA ILE A 238 -7.31 -3.70 -0.51
C ILE A 238 -7.05 -5.20 -0.43
N GLN A 239 -8.04 -6.00 -0.81
CA GLN A 239 -7.85 -7.44 -0.94
C GLN A 239 -8.61 -7.98 -2.15
N LEU A 240 -7.89 -8.66 -3.03
CA LEU A 240 -8.43 -9.26 -4.25
C LEU A 240 -8.88 -10.70 -3.97
N SER A 241 -10.04 -11.05 -4.48
CA SER A 241 -10.51 -12.43 -4.52
C SER A 241 -9.64 -13.29 -5.44
N LEU A 242 -9.56 -14.59 -5.16
CA LEU A 242 -8.66 -15.52 -5.88
C LEU A 242 -8.94 -15.61 -7.40
N ASP A 243 -10.17 -15.38 -7.84
CA ASP A 243 -10.53 -15.35 -9.27
C ASP A 243 -10.27 -13.98 -9.93
N GLY A 244 -9.78 -12.99 -9.17
CA GLY A 244 -9.47 -11.64 -9.63
C GLY A 244 -10.67 -10.72 -9.86
N LYS A 245 -11.91 -11.17 -9.63
CA LYS A 245 -13.12 -10.45 -10.10
C LYS A 245 -13.69 -9.44 -9.11
N ARG A 246 -13.30 -9.55 -7.84
CA ARG A 246 -13.79 -8.70 -6.74
C ARG A 246 -12.61 -8.21 -5.94
N LEU A 247 -12.48 -6.89 -5.82
CA LEU A 247 -11.53 -6.21 -4.97
C LEU A 247 -12.29 -5.55 -3.83
N TYR A 248 -11.95 -5.86 -2.59
CA TYR A 248 -12.53 -5.17 -1.43
C TYR A 248 -11.58 -4.10 -0.96
N ALA A 249 -12.11 -2.98 -0.45
CA ALA A 249 -11.32 -1.86 0.05
C ALA A 249 -11.85 -1.37 1.40
N THR A 250 -10.97 -1.20 2.38
CA THR A 250 -11.21 -0.44 3.62
C THR A 250 -10.63 0.98 3.49
N ASN A 251 -10.76 1.81 4.53
CA ASN A 251 -10.43 3.24 4.45
C ASN A 251 -9.67 3.83 5.65
N SER A 252 -9.23 3.02 6.63
CA SER A 252 -8.40 3.47 7.77
C SER A 252 -6.94 3.06 7.59
N LEU A 253 -6.00 3.99 7.76
CA LEU A 253 -4.56 3.76 7.66
C LEU A 253 -3.92 3.55 9.03
N PHE A 254 -4.02 4.57 9.87
CA PHE A 254 -3.42 4.61 11.19
C PHE A 254 -4.10 5.71 11.97
N SER A 255 -4.65 5.42 13.15
CA SER A 255 -5.60 6.30 13.83
C SER A 255 -5.16 7.76 14.01
N GLN A 256 -3.88 8.03 14.23
CA GLN A 256 -3.37 9.41 14.34
C GLN A 256 -3.34 10.14 13.00
N TRP A 257 -3.06 9.41 11.91
CA TRP A 257 -3.10 9.95 10.56
C TRP A 257 -4.57 10.07 10.11
N ASP A 258 -5.40 9.06 10.36
CA ASP A 258 -6.84 9.12 10.09
C ASP A 258 -7.45 10.34 10.78
N LYS A 259 -7.13 10.61 12.04
CA LYS A 259 -7.60 11.81 12.76
C LYS A 259 -7.14 13.12 12.11
N GLN A 260 -5.93 13.15 11.58
CA GLN A 260 -5.34 14.34 10.96
C GLN A 260 -5.92 14.63 9.57
N PHE A 261 -6.05 13.59 8.74
CA PHE A 261 -6.43 13.72 7.33
C PHE A 261 -7.94 13.51 7.11
N TYR A 262 -8.56 12.58 7.85
CA TYR A 262 -9.95 12.17 7.71
C TYR A 262 -10.67 12.04 9.06
N PRO A 263 -10.84 13.14 9.83
CA PRO A 263 -11.44 13.08 11.16
C PRO A 263 -12.84 12.43 11.19
N GLU A 264 -13.60 12.54 10.10
CA GLU A 264 -14.92 11.89 9.97
C GLU A 264 -14.84 10.36 10.06
N VAL A 265 -13.72 9.74 9.67
CA VAL A 265 -13.51 8.28 9.82
C VAL A 265 -13.38 7.90 11.29
N ILE A 266 -12.79 8.76 12.12
CA ILE A 266 -12.74 8.56 13.59
C ILE A 266 -14.13 8.74 14.20
N GLU A 267 -14.88 9.74 13.76
CA GLU A 267 -16.18 10.10 14.34
C GLU A 267 -17.31 9.16 13.94
N LYS A 268 -17.29 8.64 12.71
CA LYS A 268 -18.37 7.87 12.10
C LYS A 268 -17.97 6.47 11.68
N GLY A 269 -16.71 6.11 11.86
CA GLY A 269 -16.21 4.77 11.59
C GLY A 269 -15.86 4.56 10.12
N SER A 270 -15.05 3.53 9.93
CA SER A 270 -14.64 3.01 8.62
C SER A 270 -15.77 2.29 7.89
N HIS A 271 -15.49 1.84 6.67
CA HIS A 271 -16.39 0.99 5.90
C HIS A 271 -15.60 0.06 4.96
N ILE A 272 -16.27 -0.96 4.42
CA ILE A 272 -15.76 -1.77 3.30
C ILE A 272 -16.62 -1.55 2.06
N LEU A 273 -15.95 -1.41 0.92
CA LEU A 273 -16.52 -1.43 -0.42
C LEU A 273 -16.13 -2.71 -1.14
N GLN A 274 -16.97 -3.15 -2.08
CA GLN A 274 -16.58 -4.10 -3.13
C GLN A 274 -16.49 -3.34 -4.45
N ILE A 275 -15.41 -3.58 -5.18
CA ILE A 275 -15.15 -3.12 -6.54
C ILE A 275 -15.17 -4.34 -7.44
N ASP A 276 -16.03 -4.30 -8.45
CA ASP A 276 -16.05 -5.29 -9.52
C ASP A 276 -14.91 -5.00 -10.50
N VAL A 277 -14.20 -6.06 -10.88
CA VAL A 277 -12.97 -5.99 -11.68
C VAL A 277 -13.18 -6.71 -13.01
N ASP A 278 -12.90 -6.02 -14.12
CA ASP A 278 -12.76 -6.66 -15.43
C ASP A 278 -11.34 -7.24 -15.58
N THR A 279 -11.25 -8.58 -15.54
CA THR A 279 -9.99 -9.33 -15.60
C THR A 279 -9.52 -9.60 -17.03
N GLU A 280 -10.33 -9.29 -18.04
CA GLU A 280 -9.98 -9.50 -19.45
C GLU A 280 -9.35 -8.26 -20.05
N LYS A 281 -10.03 -7.11 -19.91
CA LYS A 281 -9.62 -5.83 -20.51
C LYS A 281 -9.05 -4.84 -19.49
N GLY A 282 -9.27 -5.08 -18.21
CA GLY A 282 -9.13 -4.07 -17.18
C GLY A 282 -10.38 -3.20 -17.08
N GLY A 283 -10.58 -2.63 -15.89
CA GLY A 283 -11.75 -1.84 -15.55
C GLY A 283 -12.16 -2.09 -14.11
N LEU A 284 -12.51 -1.00 -13.43
CA LEU A 284 -12.96 -1.01 -12.04
C LEU A 284 -14.32 -0.34 -11.94
N LYS A 285 -15.24 -0.94 -11.19
CA LYS A 285 -16.56 -0.36 -10.93
C LYS A 285 -16.99 -0.63 -9.50
N ILE A 286 -17.48 0.39 -8.80
CA ILE A 286 -18.06 0.20 -7.46
C ILE A 286 -19.30 -0.68 -7.58
N ASN A 287 -19.37 -1.72 -6.75
CA ASN A 287 -20.59 -2.50 -6.59
C ASN A 287 -21.58 -1.70 -5.72
N PRO A 288 -22.71 -1.22 -6.27
CA PRO A 288 -23.66 -0.38 -5.53
C PRO A 288 -24.42 -1.14 -4.43
N ASP A 289 -24.38 -2.48 -4.44
CA ASP A 289 -25.17 -3.35 -3.55
C ASP A 289 -24.37 -3.83 -2.33
N PHE A 290 -23.06 -3.55 -2.28
CA PHE A 290 -22.16 -3.97 -1.19
C PHE A 290 -21.62 -2.76 -0.42
N PHE A 291 -21.96 -2.70 0.88
CA PHE A 291 -21.41 -1.74 1.82
C PHE A 291 -21.44 -2.33 3.22
N VAL A 292 -20.30 -2.36 3.91
CA VAL A 292 -20.23 -2.73 5.33
C VAL A 292 -19.86 -1.48 6.12
N ASP A 293 -20.73 -1.07 7.03
CA ASP A 293 -20.55 0.14 7.84
C ASP A 293 -20.08 -0.21 9.25
N PHE A 294 -18.89 0.24 9.64
CA PHE A 294 -18.35 0.04 10.99
C PHE A 294 -18.68 1.20 11.94
N GLY A 295 -19.53 2.14 11.52
CA GLY A 295 -19.98 3.25 12.37
C GLY A 295 -20.92 2.86 13.50
N LYS A 296 -21.52 1.67 13.42
CA LYS A 296 -22.56 1.18 14.35
C LYS A 296 -22.13 -0.04 15.16
N GLU A 297 -20.82 -0.29 15.26
CA GLU A 297 -20.30 -1.35 16.12
C GLU A 297 -20.71 -1.11 17.60
N PRO A 298 -20.87 -2.17 18.41
CA PRO A 298 -21.46 -2.08 19.75
C PRO A 298 -20.77 -1.07 20.69
N ASP A 299 -19.45 -0.93 20.58
CA ASP A 299 -18.62 -0.05 21.41
C ASP A 299 -18.29 1.29 20.74
N GLY A 300 -19.00 1.62 19.65
CA GLY A 300 -18.84 2.84 18.88
C GLY A 300 -18.08 2.64 17.56
N PRO A 301 -17.85 3.73 16.82
CA PRO A 301 -17.26 3.69 15.49
C PRO A 301 -15.90 2.97 15.46
N SER A 302 -15.77 2.00 14.56
CA SER A 302 -14.56 1.16 14.43
C SER A 302 -13.77 1.43 13.15
N LEU A 303 -12.47 1.16 13.22
CA LEU A 303 -11.49 1.41 12.15
C LEU A 303 -11.02 0.09 11.53
N ALA A 304 -11.61 -0.28 10.39
CA ALA A 304 -11.26 -1.45 9.61
C ALA A 304 -10.01 -1.17 8.77
N HIS A 305 -9.05 -2.08 8.86
CA HIS A 305 -7.75 -2.00 8.21
C HIS A 305 -7.61 -3.19 7.25
N GLU A 306 -6.84 -4.22 7.62
CA GLU A 306 -6.59 -5.37 6.76
C GLU A 306 -7.76 -6.38 6.70
N MET A 307 -7.96 -6.97 5.53
CA MET A 307 -8.94 -8.02 5.27
C MET A 307 -8.21 -9.30 4.87
N ARG A 308 -8.66 -10.46 5.38
CA ARG A 308 -8.11 -11.77 5.00
C ARG A 308 -9.22 -12.71 4.57
N TYR A 309 -9.01 -13.44 3.49
CA TYR A 309 -9.99 -14.44 3.04
C TYR A 309 -9.82 -15.77 3.80
N PRO A 310 -10.92 -16.45 4.13
CA PRO A 310 -10.85 -17.83 4.59
C PRO A 310 -10.18 -18.71 3.53
N GLY A 311 -9.07 -19.35 3.88
CA GLY A 311 -8.35 -20.27 2.98
C GLY A 311 -7.20 -19.65 2.19
N GLY A 312 -6.89 -18.37 2.40
CA GLY A 312 -5.76 -17.69 1.76
C GLY A 312 -6.19 -16.70 0.67
N ASP A 313 -5.29 -15.78 0.36
CA ASP A 313 -5.45 -14.67 -0.57
C ASP A 313 -4.10 -14.26 -1.19
N CYS A 314 -4.14 -13.33 -2.14
CA CYS A 314 -2.95 -12.88 -2.86
C CYS A 314 -1.94 -12.08 -2.00
N THR A 315 -2.16 -11.94 -0.69
CA THR A 315 -1.23 -11.28 0.24
C THR A 315 -0.90 -12.15 1.46
N SER A 316 -1.41 -13.39 1.54
CA SER A 316 -1.12 -14.34 2.63
C SER A 316 -0.20 -15.49 2.24
N ASP A 317 -0.19 -15.88 0.97
CA ASP A 317 0.42 -17.12 0.50
C ASP A 317 1.68 -16.87 -0.33
N ILE A 318 2.64 -17.80 -0.20
CA ILE A 318 3.90 -17.81 -0.94
C ILE A 318 4.03 -19.18 -1.60
N TRP A 319 4.19 -19.19 -2.92
CA TRP A 319 4.37 -20.40 -3.71
C TRP A 319 5.85 -20.81 -3.79
N ILE A 320 6.12 -22.11 -3.89
CA ILE A 320 7.47 -22.71 -3.90
C ILE A 320 7.65 -23.59 -5.13
#